data_AF-A0A372JGY1-F1
#
_entry.id   AF-A0A372JGY1-F1
#
_cell.length_a   1.000
_cell.length_b   1.000
_cell.length_c   1.000
_cell.angle_alpha   90.00
_cell.angle_beta   90.00
_cell.angle_gamma   90.00
#
_symmetry.space_group_name_H-M   'P 1'
#
loop_
_entity.id
_entity.type
_entity.pdbx_description
1 polymer ?
#
loop_
_entity_poly.entity_id
_entity_poly.type
_entity_poly.pdbx_seq_one_letter_code
_entity_poly.pdbx_strand_id
1 'polypeptide(L)'
;GRAGRGARGSRRADGGADGGASNAGALRAVLGHLAEWTRWQVAAVRSAVTGEPPAPAGRPPEYPEGFERVASFEAWESMVQDAMALRSLADLARDLSQVLDDLARWVADSDDVVWAREVPEPRRFGRAGPARPVADLLAGWRGPLAHVEWHLDRLTDESVPPPGGVDAEEEAWVVDRCPLHP
;
A
#
# COMPACT_ATOMS: atom_id res chain seq x y z
N GLY A 1 -20.36 34.47 58.32
CA GLY A 1 -21.73 33.93 58.23
C GLY A 1 -22.16 33.84 56.78
N ARG A 2 -22.92 32.78 56.43
CA ARG A 2 -23.54 32.40 55.13
C ARG A 2 -22.55 32.06 53.99
N ALA A 3 -22.41 30.84 53.45
CA ALA A 3 -23.29 29.73 53.01
C ALA A 3 -23.96 29.93 51.63
N GLY A 4 -23.66 29.02 50.69
CA GLY A 4 -24.34 28.78 49.39
C GLY A 4 -23.39 28.06 48.41
N ARG A 5 -23.28 26.72 48.30
CA ARG A 5 -24.14 25.67 47.70
C ARG A 5 -24.39 25.79 46.17
N GLY A 6 -23.99 24.73 45.45
CA GLY A 6 -24.44 24.36 44.09
C GLY A 6 -23.49 24.85 42.98
N ALA A 7 -23.05 24.06 42.00
CA ALA A 7 -23.73 22.96 41.34
C ALA A 7 -22.76 21.87 40.85
N ARG A 8 -23.31 20.66 40.78
CA ARG A 8 -22.82 19.49 40.04
C ARG A 8 -22.87 19.76 38.53
N GLY A 9 -22.05 19.02 37.79
CA GLY A 9 -22.16 18.86 36.34
C GLY A 9 -20.99 19.56 35.65
N SER A 10 -20.24 18.95 34.76
CA SER A 10 -20.38 17.67 34.09
C SER A 10 -19.00 17.31 33.56
N ARG A 11 -18.46 16.15 33.97
CA ARG A 11 -17.42 15.49 33.18
C ARG A 11 -18.10 15.01 31.89
N ARG A 12 -17.89 15.73 30.80
CA ARG A 12 -17.74 15.21 29.44
C ARG A 12 -16.38 15.77 29.01
N ALA A 13 -15.28 15.05 28.83
CA ALA A 13 -15.15 13.74 28.19
C ALA A 13 -16.00 13.66 26.91
N ASP A 14 -15.87 14.67 26.04
CA ASP A 14 -16.02 14.44 24.61
C ASP A 14 -14.75 13.73 24.15
N GLY A 15 -14.74 12.42 24.40
CA GLY A 15 -13.88 11.49 23.72
C GLY A 15 -14.56 11.02 22.44
N GLY A 16 -13.76 10.97 21.37
CA GLY A 16 -13.63 9.69 20.65
C GLY A 16 -14.41 9.47 19.37
N ALA A 17 -15.15 10.45 18.85
CA ALA A 17 -15.85 10.25 17.57
C ALA A 17 -14.99 10.60 16.34
N ASP A 18 -14.28 11.74 16.36
CA ASP A 18 -13.51 12.19 15.19
C ASP A 18 -12.18 11.43 15.00
N GLY A 19 -11.57 10.94 16.07
CA GLY A 19 -10.33 10.15 15.98
C GLY A 19 -10.53 8.73 15.45
N GLY A 20 -11.69 8.11 15.72
CA GLY A 20 -11.98 6.74 15.28
C GLY A 20 -12.34 6.65 13.79
N ALA A 21 -13.11 7.61 13.29
CA ALA A 21 -13.46 7.70 11.87
C ALA A 21 -12.26 8.12 11.00
N SER A 22 -11.42 9.04 11.50
CA SER A 22 -10.17 9.43 10.86
C SER A 22 -9.18 8.26 10.77
N ASN A 23 -9.02 7.47 11.84
CA ASN A 23 -8.16 6.29 11.84
C ASN A 23 -8.69 5.18 10.91
N ALA A 24 -9.99 4.92 10.89
CA ALA A 24 -10.57 3.92 10.00
C ALA A 24 -10.44 4.33 8.52
N GLY A 25 -10.64 5.62 8.20
CA GLY A 25 -10.40 6.15 6.86
C GLY A 25 -8.95 5.97 6.41
N ALA A 26 -8.00 6.31 7.28
CA ALA A 26 -6.57 6.17 6.98
C ALA A 26 -6.14 4.70 6.85
N LEU A 27 -6.69 3.79 7.66
CA LEU A 27 -6.45 2.35 7.52
C LEU A 27 -7.03 1.79 6.21
N ARG A 28 -8.23 2.23 5.80
CA ARG A 28 -8.76 1.88 4.48
C ARG A 28 -7.81 2.34 3.39
N ALA A 29 -7.26 3.55 3.56
CA ALA A 29 -6.37 4.11 2.57
C ALA A 29 -5.07 3.32 2.40
N VAL A 30 -4.44 2.96 3.53
CA VAL A 30 -3.24 2.11 3.53
C VAL A 30 -3.54 0.73 2.94
N LEU A 31 -4.61 0.06 3.37
CA LEU A 31 -4.93 -1.28 2.87
C LEU A 31 -5.27 -1.26 1.37
N GLY A 32 -6.00 -0.25 0.91
CA GLY A 32 -6.30 -0.03 -0.50
C GLY A 32 -5.05 0.15 -1.33
N HIS A 33 -4.18 1.05 -0.89
CA HIS A 33 -2.89 1.32 -1.52
C HIS A 33 -2.03 0.06 -1.60
N LEU A 34 -1.82 -0.63 -0.48
CA LEU A 34 -1.02 -1.85 -0.40
C LEU A 34 -1.56 -2.94 -1.32
N ALA A 35 -2.87 -3.17 -1.31
CA ALA A 35 -3.48 -4.20 -2.15
C ALA A 35 -3.28 -3.88 -3.64
N GLU A 36 -3.59 -2.66 -4.07
CA GLU A 36 -3.56 -2.31 -5.49
C GLU A 36 -2.13 -2.14 -6.01
N TRP A 37 -1.25 -1.49 -5.25
CA TRP A 37 0.16 -1.35 -5.63
C TRP A 37 0.83 -2.72 -5.73
N THR A 38 0.64 -3.59 -4.74
CA THR A 38 1.19 -4.96 -4.77
C THR A 38 0.65 -5.75 -5.95
N ARG A 39 -0.65 -5.67 -6.21
CA ARG A 39 -1.28 -6.35 -7.34
C ARG A 39 -0.64 -5.94 -8.66
N TRP A 40 -0.46 -4.64 -8.87
CA TRP A 40 0.18 -4.14 -10.08
C TRP A 40 1.65 -4.56 -10.17
N GLN A 41 2.42 -4.40 -9.10
CA GLN A 41 3.85 -4.72 -9.07
C GLN A 41 4.10 -6.21 -9.36
N VAL A 42 3.35 -7.10 -8.70
CA VAL A 42 3.47 -8.55 -8.92
C VAL A 42 3.09 -8.92 -10.35
N ALA A 43 2.01 -8.37 -10.89
CA ALA A 43 1.60 -8.64 -12.27
C ALA A 43 2.65 -8.16 -13.29
N ALA A 44 3.27 -7.01 -13.04
CA ALA A 44 4.29 -6.45 -13.92
C ALA A 44 5.62 -7.24 -13.85
N VAL A 45 6.06 -7.61 -12.65
CA VAL A 45 7.26 -8.48 -12.48
C VAL A 45 7.02 -9.84 -13.15
N ARG A 46 5.87 -10.47 -12.89
CA ARG A 46 5.52 -11.75 -13.51
C ARG A 46 5.51 -11.66 -15.03
N SER A 47 4.91 -10.61 -15.58
CA SER A 47 4.92 -10.33 -17.03
C SER A 47 6.34 -10.19 -17.58
N ALA A 48 7.23 -9.47 -16.89
CA ALA A 48 8.61 -9.33 -17.31
C ALA A 48 9.41 -10.65 -17.25
N VAL A 49 9.07 -11.53 -16.31
CA VAL A 49 9.66 -12.88 -16.18
C VAL A 49 9.15 -13.82 -17.27
N THR A 50 7.84 -13.89 -17.49
CA THR A 50 7.22 -14.89 -18.38
C THR A 50 7.09 -14.43 -19.83
N GLY A 51 7.09 -13.13 -20.08
CA GLY A 51 6.74 -12.53 -21.38
C GLY A 51 5.25 -12.51 -21.67
N GLU A 52 4.41 -12.96 -20.73
CA GLU A 52 2.95 -12.93 -20.86
C GLU A 52 2.40 -11.55 -20.46
N PRO A 53 1.20 -11.16 -20.93
CA PRO A 53 0.56 -9.92 -20.48
C PRO A 53 0.38 -9.89 -18.95
N PRO A 54 0.51 -8.73 -18.29
CA PRO A 54 0.27 -8.61 -16.85
C PRO A 54 -1.15 -9.07 -16.48
N ALA A 55 -1.22 -10.05 -15.58
CA ALA A 55 -2.48 -10.57 -15.03
C ALA A 55 -2.57 -10.20 -13.54
N PRO A 56 -3.39 -9.20 -13.18
CA PRO A 56 -3.58 -8.79 -11.80
C PRO A 56 -4.15 -9.95 -10.95
N ALA A 57 -3.57 -10.16 -9.77
CA ALA A 57 -3.99 -11.18 -8.82
C ALA A 57 -5.31 -10.84 -8.10
N GLY A 58 -6.04 -11.87 -7.70
CA GLY A 58 -7.31 -11.75 -6.96
C GLY A 58 -8.42 -11.08 -7.75
N ARG A 59 -9.46 -10.63 -7.04
CA ARG A 59 -10.56 -9.86 -7.66
C ARG A 59 -10.34 -8.37 -7.42
N PRO A 60 -9.99 -7.57 -8.45
CA PRO A 60 -9.87 -6.14 -8.26
C PRO A 60 -11.20 -5.51 -7.86
N PRO A 61 -11.16 -4.41 -7.07
CA PRO A 61 -12.30 -3.55 -6.84
C PRO A 61 -12.86 -3.02 -8.16
N GLU A 62 -14.12 -2.62 -8.16
CA GLU A 62 -14.69 -1.90 -9.30
C GLU A 62 -14.12 -0.48 -9.32
N TYR A 63 -13.17 -0.24 -10.22
CA TYR A 63 -12.61 1.08 -10.44
C TYR A 63 -13.43 1.89 -11.45
N PRO A 64 -13.37 3.23 -11.39
CA PRO A 64 -14.06 4.09 -12.37
C PRO A 64 -13.55 3.86 -13.79
N GLU A 65 -14.36 4.22 -14.78
CA GLU A 65 -13.94 4.19 -16.18
C GLU A 65 -12.65 5.00 -16.39
N GLY A 66 -11.69 4.42 -17.10
CA GLY A 66 -10.42 5.07 -17.41
C GLY A 66 -9.32 4.87 -16.36
N PHE A 67 -9.56 4.15 -15.26
CA PHE A 67 -8.55 3.81 -14.25
C PHE A 67 -7.27 3.20 -14.85
N GLU A 68 -7.41 2.33 -15.86
CA GLU A 68 -6.28 1.70 -16.55
C GLU A 68 -5.44 2.69 -17.39
N ARG A 69 -6.00 3.85 -17.73
CA ARG A 69 -5.38 4.87 -18.59
C ARG A 69 -4.83 6.07 -17.80
N VAL A 70 -4.89 6.01 -16.47
CA VAL A 70 -4.40 7.10 -15.62
C VAL A 70 -2.90 7.29 -15.83
N ALA A 71 -2.49 8.55 -16.04
CA ALA A 71 -1.13 8.89 -16.46
C ALA A 71 -0.23 9.40 -15.31
N SER A 72 -0.76 9.62 -14.10
CA SER A 72 0.01 10.08 -12.95
C SER A 72 -0.29 9.28 -11.68
N PHE A 73 0.70 9.23 -10.80
CA PHE A 73 0.56 8.57 -9.50
C PHE A 73 -0.52 9.22 -8.66
N GLU A 74 -0.55 10.55 -8.57
CA GLU A 74 -1.51 11.28 -7.73
C GLU A 74 -2.96 11.02 -8.15
N ALA A 75 -3.23 11.01 -9.46
CA ALA A 75 -4.58 10.73 -9.96
C ALA A 75 -4.96 9.26 -9.74
N TRP A 76 -4.01 8.34 -9.93
CA TRP A 76 -4.25 6.91 -9.73
C TRP A 76 -4.53 6.60 -8.27
N GLU A 77 -3.69 7.14 -7.38
CA GLU A 77 -3.84 6.99 -5.94
C GLU A 77 -5.18 7.57 -5.48
N SER A 78 -5.55 8.78 -5.93
CA SER A 78 -6.86 9.36 -5.62
C SER A 78 -8.02 8.44 -6.01
N MET A 79 -7.97 7.84 -7.22
CA MET A 79 -9.02 6.91 -7.66
C MET A 79 -9.05 5.61 -6.86
N VAL A 80 -7.89 5.09 -6.45
CA VAL A 80 -7.81 3.95 -5.53
C VAL A 80 -8.47 4.30 -4.20
N GLN A 81 -8.12 5.46 -3.64
CA GLN A 81 -8.65 5.92 -2.36
C GLN A 81 -10.17 6.13 -2.39
N ASP A 82 -10.68 6.75 -3.46
CA ASP A 82 -12.11 6.94 -3.66
C ASP A 82 -12.85 5.60 -3.73
N ALA A 83 -12.31 4.61 -4.45
CA ALA A 83 -12.90 3.28 -4.56
C ALA A 83 -12.87 2.50 -3.22
N MET A 84 -11.93 2.81 -2.32
CA MET A 84 -11.85 2.18 -1.00
C MET A 84 -12.67 2.89 0.08
N ALA A 85 -12.99 4.18 -0.10
CA ALA A 85 -13.60 5.02 0.94
C ALA A 85 -14.89 4.42 1.55
N LEU A 86 -15.70 3.74 0.72
CA LEU A 86 -16.97 3.14 1.14
C LEU A 86 -16.88 1.67 1.55
N ARG A 87 -15.70 1.05 1.44
CA ARG A 87 -15.53 -0.39 1.70
C ARG A 87 -15.24 -0.67 3.17
N SER A 88 -15.54 -1.89 3.61
CA SER A 88 -15.19 -2.32 4.96
C SER A 88 -13.70 -2.65 5.06
N LEU A 89 -13.09 -2.45 6.24
CA LEU A 89 -11.71 -2.85 6.49
C LEU A 89 -11.50 -4.36 6.26
N ALA A 90 -12.51 -5.18 6.57
CA ALA A 90 -12.46 -6.63 6.35
C ALA A 90 -12.38 -6.99 4.86
N ASP A 91 -13.06 -6.24 3.99
CA ASP A 91 -12.97 -6.46 2.54
C ASP A 91 -11.61 -6.06 1.99
N LEU A 92 -11.06 -4.94 2.46
CA LEU A 92 -9.73 -4.47 2.02
C LEU A 92 -8.61 -5.41 2.51
N ALA A 93 -8.71 -5.89 3.76
CA ALA A 93 -7.79 -6.90 4.28
C ALA A 93 -7.86 -8.19 3.47
N ARG A 94 -9.07 -8.64 3.09
CA ARG A 94 -9.26 -9.81 2.23
C ARG A 94 -8.63 -9.63 0.86
N ASP A 95 -8.76 -8.46 0.25
CA ASP A 95 -8.15 -8.16 -1.04
C ASP A 95 -6.63 -8.21 -0.96
N LEU A 96 -6.02 -7.61 0.06
CA LEU A 96 -4.58 -7.69 0.29
C LEU A 96 -4.13 -9.14 0.52
N SER A 97 -4.81 -9.89 1.38
CA SER A 97 -4.52 -11.32 1.61
C SER A 97 -4.57 -12.13 0.32
N GLN A 98 -5.59 -11.92 -0.52
CA GLN A 98 -5.72 -12.66 -1.77
C GLN A 98 -4.57 -12.35 -2.72
N VAL A 99 -4.12 -11.10 -2.82
CA VAL A 99 -2.97 -10.73 -3.64
C VAL A 99 -1.68 -11.40 -3.11
N LEU A 100 -1.49 -11.44 -1.80
CA LEU A 100 -0.33 -12.07 -1.17
C LEU A 100 -0.36 -13.60 -1.33
N ASP A 101 -1.53 -14.24 -1.21
CA ASP A 101 -1.70 -15.68 -1.43
C ASP A 101 -1.42 -16.08 -2.88
N ASP A 102 -1.86 -15.27 -3.84
CA ASP A 102 -1.54 -15.45 -5.26
C ASP A 102 -0.04 -15.30 -5.55
N LEU A 103 0.61 -14.29 -4.94
CA LEU A 103 2.07 -14.13 -5.00
C LEU A 103 2.77 -15.35 -4.42
N ALA A 104 2.37 -15.79 -3.22
CA ALA A 104 2.96 -16.95 -2.55
C ALA A 104 2.83 -18.23 -3.38
N ARG A 105 1.68 -18.45 -4.03
CA ARG A 105 1.48 -19.59 -4.94
C ARG A 105 2.40 -19.53 -6.15
N TRP A 106 2.47 -18.38 -6.83
CA TRP A 106 3.37 -18.21 -7.96
C TRP A 106 4.84 -18.44 -7.58
N VAL A 107 5.24 -17.93 -6.42
CA VAL A 107 6.58 -18.11 -5.83
C VAL A 107 6.87 -19.57 -5.52
N ALA A 108 5.93 -20.29 -4.91
CA ALA A 108 6.10 -21.70 -4.56
C ALA A 108 6.20 -22.62 -5.79
N ASP A 109 5.55 -22.24 -6.89
CA ASP A 109 5.57 -22.98 -8.16
C ASP A 109 6.75 -22.58 -9.07
N SER A 110 7.58 -21.60 -8.67
CA SER A 110 8.70 -21.10 -9.47
C SER A 110 10.01 -21.80 -9.17
N ASP A 111 10.80 -22.07 -10.21
CA ASP A 111 12.17 -22.60 -10.06
C ASP A 111 13.08 -21.60 -9.34
N ASP A 112 14.07 -22.10 -8.58
CA ASP A 112 15.03 -21.26 -7.83
C ASP A 112 15.74 -20.22 -8.72
N VAL A 113 15.97 -20.56 -10.00
CA VAL A 113 16.62 -19.68 -10.97
C VAL A 113 15.80 -18.42 -11.28
N VAL A 114 14.48 -18.44 -11.05
CA VAL A 114 13.60 -17.29 -11.26
C VAL A 114 14.00 -16.14 -10.34
N TRP A 115 14.40 -16.43 -9.10
CA TRP A 115 14.76 -15.42 -8.11
C TRP A 115 15.97 -14.58 -8.48
N ALA A 116 16.96 -15.22 -9.11
CA ALA A 116 18.19 -14.56 -9.56
C ALA A 116 18.05 -13.90 -10.93
N ARG A 117 16.94 -14.14 -11.64
CA ARG A 117 16.72 -13.57 -12.97
C ARG A 117 16.58 -12.06 -12.86
N GLU A 118 17.35 -11.34 -13.67
CA GLU A 118 17.20 -9.90 -13.79
C GLU A 118 16.12 -9.54 -14.80
N VAL A 119 15.20 -8.67 -14.40
CA VAL A 119 14.18 -8.09 -15.27
C VAL A 119 14.16 -6.57 -15.09
N PRO A 120 13.78 -5.79 -16.12
CA PRO A 120 13.63 -4.34 -15.97
C PRO A 120 12.69 -4.02 -14.80
N GLU A 121 13.13 -3.15 -13.88
CA GLU A 121 12.30 -2.70 -12.76
C GLU A 121 10.99 -2.09 -13.30
N PRO A 122 9.83 -2.70 -13.03
CA PRO A 122 8.58 -2.17 -13.51
C PRO A 122 8.33 -0.79 -12.91
N ARG A 123 7.90 0.16 -13.74
CA ARG A 123 7.37 1.44 -13.28
C ARG A 123 5.99 1.65 -13.88
N ARG A 124 5.00 1.94 -13.02
CA ARG A 124 3.62 2.17 -13.48
C ARG A 124 3.55 3.44 -14.33
N PHE A 125 4.33 4.44 -13.93
CA PHE A 125 4.43 5.72 -14.60
C PHE A 125 5.88 5.93 -15.04
N GLY A 126 6.06 6.39 -16.28
CA GLY A 126 7.38 6.62 -16.86
C GLY A 126 8.01 5.38 -17.50
N ARG A 127 9.33 5.44 -17.71
CA ARG A 127 10.11 4.36 -18.32
C ARG A 127 10.44 3.29 -17.28
N ALA A 128 10.60 2.05 -17.72
CA ALA A 128 11.14 0.99 -16.85
C ALA A 128 12.49 1.42 -16.25
N GLY A 129 12.72 1.02 -15.00
CA GLY A 129 13.96 1.27 -14.30
C GLY A 129 15.08 0.30 -14.71
N PRO A 130 16.24 0.34 -14.02
CA PRO A 130 17.32 -0.61 -14.26
C PRO A 130 16.86 -2.06 -14.03
N ALA A 131 17.53 -3.00 -14.70
CA ALA A 131 17.27 -4.42 -14.46
C ALA A 131 17.72 -4.80 -13.04
N ARG A 132 16.91 -5.62 -12.35
CA ARG A 132 17.17 -6.08 -10.98
C ARG A 132 16.68 -7.53 -10.82
N PRO A 133 17.26 -8.30 -9.88
CA PRO A 133 16.77 -9.64 -9.56
C PRO A 133 15.29 -9.65 -9.18
N VAL A 134 14.57 -10.71 -9.54
CA VAL A 134 13.16 -10.89 -9.10
C VAL A 134 13.04 -10.85 -7.58
N ALA A 135 13.99 -11.45 -6.86
CA ALA A 135 14.04 -11.39 -5.40
C ALA A 135 14.03 -9.95 -4.87
N ASP A 136 14.83 -9.07 -5.48
CA ASP A 136 14.92 -7.66 -5.12
C ASP A 136 13.62 -6.90 -5.39
N LEU A 137 12.93 -7.22 -6.48
CA LEU A 137 11.70 -6.54 -6.90
C LEU A 137 10.48 -6.95 -6.08
N LEU A 138 10.51 -8.14 -5.47
CA LEU A 138 9.40 -8.68 -4.67
C LEU A 138 9.64 -8.58 -3.15
N ALA A 139 10.87 -8.84 -2.72
CA ALA A 139 11.23 -8.97 -1.31
C ALA A 139 12.36 -8.01 -0.88
N GLY A 140 12.97 -7.26 -1.80
CA GLY A 140 13.94 -6.22 -1.47
C GLY A 140 13.26 -4.97 -0.90
N TRP A 141 14.06 -3.97 -0.52
CA TRP A 141 13.59 -2.75 0.16
C TRP A 141 12.51 -1.95 -0.62
N ARG A 142 12.44 -2.12 -1.95
CA ARG A 142 11.44 -1.47 -2.81
C ARG A 142 10.30 -2.41 -3.26
N GLY A 143 10.26 -3.62 -2.73
CA GLY A 143 9.28 -4.63 -3.08
C GLY A 143 8.04 -4.59 -2.18
N PRO A 144 6.97 -5.33 -2.54
CA PRO A 144 5.79 -5.53 -1.71
C PRO A 144 6.06 -5.92 -0.26
N LEU A 145 7.01 -6.82 0.00
CA LEU A 145 7.27 -7.25 1.37
C LEU A 145 7.72 -6.08 2.24
N ALA A 146 8.76 -5.37 1.82
CA ALA A 146 9.29 -4.22 2.56
C ALA A 146 8.25 -3.11 2.72
N HIS A 147 7.39 -2.91 1.72
CA HIS A 147 6.32 -1.91 1.82
C HIS A 147 5.27 -2.29 2.87
N VAL A 148 4.84 -3.56 2.92
CA VAL A 148 3.92 -4.04 3.94
C VAL A 148 4.55 -3.94 5.33
N GLU A 149 5.79 -4.41 5.49
CA GLU A 149 6.54 -4.34 6.76
C GLU A 149 6.67 -2.89 7.26
N TRP A 150 7.00 -1.95 6.36
CA TRP A 150 7.09 -0.53 6.68
C TRP A 150 5.80 0.05 7.27
N HIS A 151 4.62 -0.37 6.77
CA HIS A 151 3.34 0.06 7.37
C HIS A 151 3.06 -0.65 8.70
N LEU A 152 3.43 -1.92 8.84
CA LEU A 152 3.25 -2.68 10.09
C LEU A 152 4.07 -2.08 11.24
N ASP A 153 5.33 -1.73 11.01
CA ASP A 153 6.22 -1.12 12.01
C ASP A 153 5.67 0.20 12.57
N ARG A 154 4.89 0.91 11.76
CA ARG A 154 4.25 2.18 12.14
C ARG A 154 2.93 1.98 12.87
N LEU A 155 2.29 0.82 12.72
CA LEU A 155 1.14 0.44 13.55
C LEU A 155 1.58 -0.02 14.95
N THR A 156 2.83 -0.52 15.09
CA THR A 156 3.38 -1.02 16.34
C THR A 156 4.26 0.00 17.09
N ASP A 157 4.43 1.21 16.55
CA ASP A 157 5.31 2.28 17.10
C ASP A 157 6.81 1.88 17.12
N GLU A 158 7.20 0.88 16.33
CA GLU A 158 8.56 0.32 16.21
C GLU A 158 9.24 0.77 14.90
N SER A 159 9.07 2.03 14.49
CA SER A 159 9.57 2.51 13.19
C SER A 159 11.10 2.52 13.09
N VAL A 160 11.65 1.73 12.17
CA VAL A 160 13.04 1.85 11.70
C VAL A 160 13.07 2.77 10.47
N PRO A 161 13.89 3.84 10.44
CA PRO A 161 13.97 4.71 9.26
C PRO A 161 14.57 3.96 8.06
N PRO A 162 14.15 4.27 6.82
CA PRO A 162 14.75 3.67 5.63
C PRO A 162 16.25 4.01 5.58
N PRO A 163 17.10 3.09 5.10
CA PRO A 163 18.53 3.36 4.95
C PRO A 163 18.74 4.47 3.91
N GLY A 164 19.18 5.65 4.37
CA GLY A 164 19.40 6.83 3.53
C GLY A 164 20.63 6.71 2.64
N GLY A 165 20.50 7.13 1.36
CA GLY A 165 21.64 7.36 0.48
C GLY A 165 21.37 7.16 -1.00
N VAL A 166 20.55 8.01 -1.63
CA VAL A 166 20.70 8.47 -3.03
C VAL A 166 19.80 9.71 -3.20
N ASP A 167 20.41 10.82 -3.63
CA ASP A 167 19.86 12.15 -3.92
C ASP A 167 18.32 12.31 -3.84
N ALA A 168 17.87 12.90 -2.73
CA ALA A 168 16.47 13.12 -2.39
C ALA A 168 15.83 14.36 -3.06
N GLU A 169 16.27 14.77 -4.24
CA GLU A 169 15.72 15.94 -4.94
C GLU A 169 14.92 15.64 -6.22
N GLU A 170 14.98 14.43 -6.78
CA GLU A 170 14.09 14.05 -7.90
C GLU A 170 13.68 12.57 -7.82
N GLU A 171 12.60 12.29 -7.11
CA GLU A 171 11.63 11.20 -7.30
C GLU A 171 11.04 10.87 -5.92
N ALA A 172 9.88 11.45 -5.58
CA ALA A 172 9.12 11.00 -4.44
C ALA A 172 8.61 9.57 -4.74
N TRP A 173 9.26 8.56 -4.17
CA TRP A 173 8.95 7.15 -4.43
C TRP A 173 7.77 6.68 -3.59
N VAL A 174 7.08 5.64 -4.06
CA VAL A 174 5.79 5.19 -3.53
C VAL A 174 5.83 4.76 -2.05
N VAL A 175 6.98 4.28 -1.56
CA VAL A 175 7.18 3.93 -0.13
C VAL A 175 7.19 5.18 0.76
N ASP A 176 7.57 6.34 0.24
CA ASP A 176 7.71 7.58 1.02
C ASP A 176 6.38 8.35 1.15
N ARG A 177 5.37 8.02 0.33
CA ARG A 177 4.05 8.69 0.34
C ARG A 177 3.04 7.90 1.15
N CYS A 178 3.28 7.84 2.45
CA CYS A 178 2.39 7.20 3.40
C CYS A 178 1.01 7.88 3.46
N PRO A 179 -0.10 7.16 3.24
CA PRO A 179 -1.44 7.73 3.45
C PRO A 179 -1.75 8.07 4.93
N LEU A 180 -0.94 7.58 5.89
CA LEU A 180 -1.09 7.92 7.32
C LEU A 180 -0.42 9.26 7.67
N HIS A 181 0.46 9.80 6.82
CA HIS A 181 1.15 11.06 7.05
C HIS A 181 1.31 11.82 5.72
N PRO A 182 0.29 12.56 5.28
CA PRO A 182 0.38 13.45 4.12
C PRO A 182 1.35 14.62 4.34
#